data_AF-A0A7Y2BJJ2-F1
#
_entry.id   AF-A0A7Y2BJJ2-F1
#
_cell.length_a   1.000
_cell.length_b   1.000
_cell.length_c   1.000
_cell.angle_alpha   90.00
_cell.angle_beta   90.00
_cell.angle_gamma   90.00
#
_symmetry.space_group_name_H-M   'P 1'
#
loop_
_entity.id
_entity.type
_entity.pdbx_description
1 polymer ?
#
loop_
_entity_poly.entity_id
_entity_poly.type
_entity_poly.pdbx_seq_one_letter_code
_entity_poly.pdbx_strand_id
1 'polypeptide(L)'
;IHCTGGDILIALAVLTTALVLVGNAGWPFVRYREVALTTVALGIGYTVFSEWLNVNVRESWAYASSMPTIPYLGTGLTPIAQWIVVPLVALRAAYPKAPAD
;
A
#
# COMPACT_ATOMS: atom_id res chain seq x y z
N ILE A 1 -20.06 -4.91 3.16
CA ILE A 1 -18.97 -5.56 2.39
C ILE A 1 -18.16 -4.56 1.51
N HIS A 2 -18.05 -3.28 1.89
CA HIS A 2 -17.50 -2.25 1.00
C HIS A 2 -16.01 -1.90 1.21
N CYS A 3 -15.51 -1.88 2.45
CA CYS A 3 -14.12 -1.44 2.72
C CYS A 3 -13.07 -2.49 2.33
N THR A 4 -13.25 -3.74 2.77
CA THR A 4 -12.29 -4.83 2.50
C THR A 4 -12.14 -5.14 1.02
N GLY A 5 -13.22 -5.03 0.24
CA GLY A 5 -13.16 -5.21 -1.21
C GLY A 5 -12.30 -4.14 -1.90
N GLY A 6 -12.44 -2.89 -1.47
CA GLY A 6 -11.59 -1.78 -1.95
C GLY A 6 -10.12 -2.00 -1.60
N ASP A 7 -9.83 -2.39 -0.34
CA ASP A 7 -8.46 -2.64 0.11
C ASP A 7 -7.77 -3.74 -0.71
N ILE A 8 -8.48 -4.85 -1.00
CA ILE A 8 -7.97 -5.93 -1.83
C ILE A 8 -7.67 -5.45 -3.25
N LEU A 9 -8.58 -4.68 -3.86
CA LEU A 9 -8.39 -4.15 -5.21
C LEU A 9 -7.18 -3.22 -5.30
N ILE A 10 -7.01 -2.32 -4.32
CA ILE A 10 -5.85 -1.43 -4.28
C ILE A 10 -4.58 -2.26 -4.10
N ALA A 11 -4.58 -3.24 -3.18
CA ALA A 11 -3.42 -4.07 -2.90
C ALA A 11 -2.98 -4.88 -4.14
N LEU A 12 -3.94 -5.45 -4.86
CA LEU A 12 -3.69 -6.16 -6.12
C LEU A 12 -3.17 -5.21 -7.21
N ALA A 13 -3.75 -4.01 -7.33
CA ALA A 13 -3.31 -3.03 -8.31
C ALA A 13 -1.86 -2.62 -8.04
N VAL A 14 -1.51 -2.23 -6.81
CA VAL A 14 -0.15 -1.77 -6.49
C VAL A 14 0.89 -2.89 -6.60
N LEU A 15 0.54 -4.12 -6.22
CA LEU A 15 1.43 -5.28 -6.38
C LEU A 15 1.66 -5.60 -7.85
N THR A 16 0.59 -5.61 -8.65
CA THR A 16 0.69 -5.88 -10.09
C THR A 16 1.53 -4.81 -10.79
N THR A 17 1.31 -3.53 -10.46
CA THR A 17 2.14 -2.43 -10.97
C THR A 17 3.60 -2.58 -10.56
N ALA A 18 3.89 -2.96 -9.30
CA ALA A 18 5.25 -3.21 -8.86
C ALA A 18 5.91 -4.37 -9.62
N LEU A 19 5.18 -5.46 -9.87
CA LEU A 19 5.65 -6.58 -10.68
C LEU A 19 5.95 -6.19 -12.13
N VAL A 20 5.14 -5.31 -12.72
CA VAL A 20 5.38 -4.80 -14.07
C VAL A 20 6.59 -3.87 -14.12
N LEU A 21 6.76 -2.99 -13.13
CA LEU A 21 7.83 -1.99 -13.12
C LEU A 21 9.21 -2.57 -12.76
N VAL A 22 9.26 -3.45 -11.74
CA VAL A 22 10.53 -3.93 -11.16
C VAL A 22 10.57 -5.45 -10.98
N GLY A 23 9.50 -6.16 -11.35
CA GLY A 23 9.48 -7.63 -11.28
C GLY A 23 10.37 -8.29 -12.32
N ASN A 24 10.44 -9.62 -12.22
CA ASN A 24 11.20 -10.48 -13.11
C ASN A 24 10.48 -11.84 -13.22
N ALA A 25 10.70 -12.59 -14.30
CA ALA A 25 10.13 -13.93 -14.47
C ALA A 25 10.51 -14.92 -13.36
N GLY A 26 11.62 -14.69 -12.65
CA GLY A 26 12.03 -15.46 -11.48
C GLY A 26 11.38 -15.04 -10.16
N TRP A 27 10.44 -14.09 -10.15
CA TRP A 27 9.70 -13.72 -8.94
C TRP A 27 8.79 -14.90 -8.52
N PRO A 28 8.70 -15.26 -7.22
CA PRO A 28 9.16 -14.48 -6.07
C PRO A 28 10.61 -14.71 -5.63
N PHE A 29 11.35 -15.64 -6.23
CA PHE A 29 12.72 -15.98 -5.79
C PHE A 29 13.77 -14.93 -6.16
N VAL A 30 13.49 -14.10 -7.16
CA VAL A 30 14.38 -13.03 -7.63
C VAL A 30 13.69 -11.66 -7.46
N ARG A 31 14.45 -10.65 -7.02
CA ARG A 31 14.00 -9.26 -6.82
C ARG A 31 12.79 -9.07 -5.89
N TYR A 32 12.64 -9.97 -4.92
CA TYR A 32 11.53 -9.94 -3.96
C TYR A 32 11.45 -8.62 -3.19
N ARG A 33 12.61 -8.14 -2.70
CA ARG A 33 12.69 -6.92 -1.87
C ARG A 33 12.34 -5.67 -2.67
N GLU A 34 12.79 -5.60 -3.91
CA GLU A 34 12.51 -4.51 -4.83
C GLU A 34 11.01 -4.42 -5.11
N VAL A 35 10.38 -5.54 -5.48
CA VAL A 35 8.92 -5.60 -5.67
C VAL A 35 8.18 -5.23 -4.38
N ALA A 36 8.63 -5.72 -3.23
CA ALA A 36 8.01 -5.40 -1.93
C ALA A 36 8.07 -3.91 -1.60
N LEU A 37 9.25 -3.28 -1.75
CA LEU A 37 9.45 -1.85 -1.49
C LEU A 37 8.64 -0.99 -2.46
N THR A 38 8.62 -1.33 -3.75
CA THR A 38 7.81 -0.63 -4.75
C THR A 38 6.31 -0.78 -4.46
N THR A 39 5.86 -1.97 -4.06
CA THR A 39 4.44 -2.21 -3.68
C THR A 39 4.03 -1.32 -2.51
N VAL A 40 4.84 -1.24 -1.46
CA VAL A 40 4.58 -0.37 -0.29
C VAL A 40 4.58 1.11 -0.69
N ALA A 41 5.56 1.54 -1.49
CA ALA A 41 5.65 2.93 -1.94
C ALA A 41 4.43 3.35 -2.78
N LEU A 42 4.00 2.48 -3.71
CA LEU A 42 2.80 2.72 -4.50
C LEU A 42 1.52 2.72 -3.65
N GLY A 43 1.42 1.82 -2.67
CA GLY A 43 0.33 1.79 -1.69
C GLY A 43 0.20 3.11 -0.94
N ILE A 44 1.29 3.57 -0.32
CA ILE A 44 1.34 4.86 0.40
C ILE A 44 0.99 6.02 -0.52
N GLY A 45 1.58 6.06 -1.72
CA GLY A 45 1.33 7.13 -2.69
C GLY A 45 -0.15 7.19 -3.11
N TYR A 46 -0.76 6.04 -3.37
CA TYR A 46 -2.18 5.94 -3.66
C TYR A 46 -3.04 6.43 -2.48
N THR A 47 -2.71 6.03 -1.24
CA THR A 47 -3.43 6.48 -0.04
C THR A 47 -3.42 7.98 0.08
N VAL A 48 -2.25 8.61 0.01
CA VAL A 48 -2.09 10.08 0.11
C VAL A 48 -2.91 10.77 -1.00
N PHE A 49 -2.82 10.27 -2.23
CA PHE A 49 -3.59 10.82 -3.35
C PHE A 49 -5.11 10.70 -3.13
N SER A 50 -5.57 9.53 -2.69
CA SER A 50 -6.99 9.27 -2.45
C SER A 50 -7.57 10.12 -1.33
N GLU A 51 -6.77 10.38 -0.29
CA GLU A 51 -7.14 11.20 0.86
C GLU A 51 -7.23 12.66 0.48
N TRP A 52 -6.20 13.18 -0.21
CA TRP A 52 -6.23 14.54 -0.76
C TRP A 52 -7.43 14.76 -1.69
N LEU A 53 -7.71 13.81 -2.57
CA LEU A 53 -8.82 13.93 -3.51
C LEU A 53 -10.18 13.93 -2.80
N ASN A 54 -10.34 13.17 -1.72
CA ASN A 54 -11.59 13.15 -0.95
C ASN A 54 -11.77 14.38 -0.07
N VAL A 55 -10.73 14.82 0.64
CA VAL A 55 -10.81 15.91 1.60
C VAL A 55 -10.73 17.28 0.93
N ASN A 56 -9.80 17.48 -0.01
CA ASN A 56 -9.54 18.81 -0.60
C ASN A 56 -10.31 19.07 -1.89
N VAL A 57 -10.53 18.05 -2.72
CA VAL A 57 -11.15 18.24 -4.04
C VAL A 57 -12.65 17.94 -3.99
N ARG A 58 -13.01 16.80 -3.40
CA ARG A 58 -14.42 16.37 -3.32
C ARG A 58 -15.14 16.89 -2.08
N GLU A 59 -14.40 17.37 -1.09
CA GLU A 59 -14.90 17.77 0.24
C GLU A 59 -15.91 16.75 0.80
N SER A 60 -15.70 15.46 0.48
CA SER A 60 -16.68 14.42 0.77
C SER A 60 -16.74 14.13 2.27
N TRP A 61 -15.66 14.44 2.98
CA TRP A 61 -15.55 14.46 4.42
C TRP A 61 -14.30 15.25 4.83
N ALA A 62 -14.19 15.60 6.11
CA ALA A 62 -13.04 16.31 6.67
C ALA A 62 -12.56 15.65 7.97
N TYR A 63 -11.25 15.74 8.23
CA TYR A 63 -10.67 15.26 9.49
C TYR A 63 -11.17 16.07 10.67
N ALA A 64 -11.65 15.39 11.72
CA ALA A 64 -11.96 16.03 12.99
C ALA A 64 -10.68 16.43 13.71
N SER A 65 -10.73 17.48 14.55
CA SER A 65 -9.55 17.99 15.28
C SER A 65 -8.89 16.97 16.22
N SER A 66 -9.60 15.89 16.55
CA SER A 66 -9.10 14.77 17.37
C SER A 66 -8.36 13.69 16.57
N MET A 67 -8.41 13.72 15.24
CA MET A 67 -7.79 12.70 14.39
C MET A 67 -6.33 13.06 14.08
N PRO A 68 -5.36 12.18 14.38
CA PRO A 68 -3.97 12.45 14.07
C PRO A 68 -3.73 12.36 12.56
N THR A 69 -3.32 13.47 11.96
CA THR A 69 -2.87 13.55 10.57
C THR A 69 -1.37 13.79 10.51
N ILE A 70 -0.75 13.38 9.41
CA ILE A 70 0.66 13.65 9.14
C ILE A 70 0.78 15.12 8.70
N PRO A 71 1.55 15.96 9.42
CA PRO A 71 1.82 17.34 9.01
C PRO A 71 2.36 17.36 7.58
N TYR A 72 2.01 18.40 6.81
CA TYR A 72 2.36 18.58 5.39
C TYR A 72 1.67 17.67 4.36
N LEU A 73 1.32 16.42 4.71
CA LEU A 73 0.59 15.51 3.82
C LEU A 73 -0.94 15.63 3.95
N GLY A 74 -1.44 16.14 5.09
CA GLY A 74 -2.89 16.24 5.35
C GLY A 74 -3.61 14.89 5.41
N THR A 75 -2.85 13.80 5.43
CA THR A 75 -3.36 12.41 5.39
C THR A 75 -3.36 11.83 6.80
N GLY A 76 -4.38 11.05 7.14
CA GLY A 76 -4.51 10.38 8.43
C GLY A 76 -3.36 9.41 8.71
N LEU A 77 -2.95 9.32 9.97
CA LEU A 77 -1.88 8.40 10.38
C LEU A 77 -2.29 6.94 10.22
N THR A 78 -3.55 6.62 10.54
CA THR A 78 -4.11 5.26 10.47
C THR A 78 -4.04 4.64 9.07
N PRO A 79 -4.53 5.29 7.99
CA PRO A 79 -4.46 4.72 6.65
C PRO A 79 -3.00 4.54 6.18
N ILE A 80 -2.09 5.46 6.53
CA ILE A 80 -0.66 5.30 6.22
C ILE A 80 -0.07 4.08 6.95
N ALA A 81 -0.37 3.93 8.24
CA ALA A 81 0.08 2.78 9.01
C ALA A 81 -0.45 1.46 8.43
N GLN A 82 -1.70 1.41 7.97
CA GLN A 82 -2.28 0.23 7.33
C GLN A 82 -1.50 -0.15 6.06
N TRP A 83 -1.21 0.82 5.19
CA TRP A 83 -0.49 0.58 3.93
C TRP A 83 1.01 0.32 4.09
N ILE A 84 1.56 0.53 5.29
CA ILE A 84 2.90 0.07 5.66
C ILE A 84 2.82 -1.33 6.28
N VAL A 85 2.04 -1.50 7.34
CA VAL A 85 2.07 -2.72 8.16
C VAL A 85 1.50 -3.92 7.43
N VAL A 86 0.34 -3.77 6.78
CA VAL A 86 -0.36 -4.91 6.15
C VAL A 86 0.47 -5.52 5.01
N PRO A 87 0.98 -4.74 4.03
CA PRO A 87 1.78 -5.31 2.96
C PRO A 87 3.10 -5.89 3.47
N LEU A 88 3.77 -5.25 4.44
CA LEU A 88 5.03 -5.76 4.98
C LEU A 88 4.84 -7.10 5.70
N VAL A 89 3.78 -7.25 6.51
CA VAL A 89 3.47 -8.51 7.19
C VAL A 89 3.08 -9.58 6.18
N ALA A 90 2.22 -9.24 5.21
CA ALA A 90 1.77 -10.17 4.18
C ALA A 90 2.93 -10.68 3.32
N LEU A 91 3.81 -9.77 2.86
CA LEU A 91 4.98 -10.12 2.07
C LEU A 91 5.98 -10.91 2.91
N ARG A 92 6.23 -10.52 4.17
CA ARG A 92 7.09 -11.33 5.04
C ARG A 92 6.54 -12.75 5.26
N ALA A 93 5.24 -12.91 5.39
CA ALA A 93 4.61 -14.24 5.49
C ALA A 93 4.70 -15.03 4.16
N ALA A 94 4.64 -14.34 3.02
CA ALA A 94 4.77 -14.90 1.68
C ALA A 94 6.22 -14.99 1.19
N TYR A 95 7.21 -14.76 2.06
CA TYR A 95 8.62 -14.77 1.65
C TYR A 95 9.01 -16.18 1.19
N PRO A 96 9.49 -16.36 -0.05
CA PRO A 96 9.84 -17.67 -0.55
C PRO A 96 11.01 -18.24 0.26
N LYS A 97 10.79 -19.41 0.85
CA LYS A 97 11.88 -20.24 1.39
C LYS A 97 12.51 -20.96 0.20
N ALA A 98 13.84 -21.03 0.17
CA ALA A 98 14.52 -21.85 -0.84
C ALA A 98 13.98 -23.29 -0.76
N PRO A 99 13.79 -23.98 -1.90
CA PRO A 99 13.42 -25.39 -1.87
C PRO A 99 14.48 -26.16 -1.08
N ALA A 100 14.04 -26.97 -0.11
CA ALA A 100 14.92 -27.87 0.62
C ALA A 100 15.48 -28.88 -0.37
N ASP A 101 16.80 -28.89 -0.49
CA ASP A 101 17.65 -29.81 -1.22
C ASP A 101 17.55 -31.26 -0.70
#